data_AF-A0A5K1G4D1-F1
#
_entry.id   AF-A0A5K1G4D1-F1
#
_cell.length_a   1.000
_cell.length_b   1.000
_cell.length_c   1.000
_cell.angle_alpha   90.00
_cell.angle_beta   90.00
_cell.angle_gamma   90.00
#
_symmetry.space_group_name_H-M   'P 1'
#
loop_
_entity.id
_entity.type
_entity.pdbx_description
1 polymer ?
#
loop_
_entity_poly.entity_id
_entity_poly.type
_entity_poly.pdbx_seq_one_letter_code
_entity_poly.pdbx_strand_id
1 'polypeptide(L)'
;FKYANTSCCNVDGTLGGLCLPNTRLCSSRHDYVFWDAYHPSDAANVVIAEKLFNDPDLQIGARANGYSAPPSPKPQRKYRKAPPRMP
;
A
#
# COMPACT_ATOMS: atom_id res chain seq x y z
N PHE A 1 6.37 -2.87 -7.87
CA PHE A 1 6.08 -4.19 -7.27
C PHE A 1 6.69 -5.28 -8.12
N LYS A 2 7.07 -6.41 -7.51
CA LYS A 2 7.55 -7.62 -8.17
C LYS A 2 6.51 -8.75 -8.15
N TYR A 3 5.67 -8.78 -7.11
CA TYR A 3 4.65 -9.80 -6.92
C TYR A 3 3.26 -9.16 -6.80
N ALA A 4 2.33 -9.61 -7.63
CA ALA A 4 0.93 -9.14 -7.66
C ALA A 4 -0.08 -10.30 -7.59
N ASN A 5 0.38 -11.54 -7.68
CA ASN A 5 -0.43 -12.76 -7.64
C ASN A 5 -0.24 -13.57 -6.35
N THR A 6 0.49 -13.01 -5.38
CA THR A 6 0.74 -13.61 -4.08
C THR A 6 0.88 -12.50 -3.03
N SER A 7 0.69 -12.85 -1.76
CA SER A 7 0.71 -11.94 -0.63
C SER A 7 2.04 -12.00 0.13
N CYS A 8 2.39 -10.92 0.83
CA CYS A 8 3.58 -10.92 1.67
C CYS A 8 3.42 -11.77 2.94
N CYS A 9 2.23 -11.77 3.53
CA CYS A 9 1.87 -12.68 4.62
C CYS A 9 1.35 -13.99 4.05
N ASN A 10 1.62 -15.11 4.72
CA ASN A 10 1.00 -16.38 4.34
C ASN A 10 -0.47 -16.38 4.74
N VAL A 11 -1.28 -16.94 3.86
CA VAL A 11 -2.73 -17.00 3.97
C VAL A 11 -3.19 -18.43 3.72
N ASP A 12 -4.36 -18.78 4.25
CA ASP A 12 -5.07 -20.01 3.92
C ASP A 12 -6.40 -19.64 3.27
N GLY A 13 -6.58 -20.04 2.00
CA GLY A 13 -7.79 -19.78 1.24
C GLY A 13 -9.03 -20.48 1.79
N THR A 14 -8.86 -21.57 2.57
CA THR A 14 -9.97 -22.31 3.20
C THR A 14 -10.42 -21.67 4.51
N LEU A 15 -9.53 -20.99 5.22
CA LEU A 15 -9.82 -20.28 6.48
C LEU A 15 -10.21 -18.82 6.27
N GLY A 16 -10.27 -18.36 5.01
CA GLY A 16 -10.76 -17.03 4.67
C GLY A 16 -9.68 -16.00 4.39
N GLY A 17 -8.49 -16.39 3.89
CA GLY A 17 -7.58 -15.53 3.11
C GLY A 17 -6.88 -14.38 3.83
N LEU A 18 -7.19 -14.14 5.11
CA LEU A 18 -6.50 -13.18 5.96
C LEU A 18 -5.12 -13.68 6.37
N CYS A 19 -4.23 -12.74 6.72
CA CYS A 19 -2.90 -13.03 7.22
C CYS A 19 -2.94 -13.94 8.46
N LEU A 20 -2.23 -15.06 8.42
CA LEU A 20 -2.22 -16.02 9.52
C LEU A 20 -1.34 -15.54 10.69
N PRO A 21 -1.77 -15.77 11.95
CA PRO A 21 -0.94 -15.46 13.12
C PRO A 21 0.34 -16.30 13.13
N ASN A 22 1.43 -15.72 13.65
CA ASN A 22 2.75 -16.36 13.80
C ASN A 22 3.38 -16.91 12.50
N THR A 23 2.94 -16.41 11.34
CA THR A 23 3.50 -16.85 10.06
C THR A 23 4.75 -16.06 9.66
N ARG A 24 5.60 -16.67 8.85
CA ARG A 24 6.79 -16.00 8.31
C ARG A 24 6.39 -15.01 7.22
N LEU A 25 6.67 -13.73 7.44
CA LEU A 25 6.47 -12.68 6.46
C LEU A 25 7.53 -12.73 5.34
N CYS A 26 7.18 -12.19 4.18
CA CYS A 26 8.12 -11.95 3.09
C CYS A 26 9.29 -11.05 3.52
N SER A 27 10.42 -11.12 2.81
CA SER A 27 11.64 -10.36 3.19
C SER A 27 11.53 -8.86 2.93
N SER A 28 10.65 -8.42 2.02
CA SER A 28 10.44 -7.02 1.67
C SER A 28 8.98 -6.77 1.32
N ARG A 29 8.26 -6.05 2.18
CA ARG A 29 6.85 -5.67 1.96
C ARG A 29 6.64 -4.77 0.75
N HIS A 30 7.66 -4.02 0.33
CA HIS A 30 7.60 -3.12 -0.83
C HIS A 30 7.59 -3.85 -2.17
N ASP A 31 8.00 -5.13 -2.20
CA ASP A 31 8.00 -5.93 -3.43
C ASP A 31 6.61 -6.50 -3.76
N TYR A 32 5.65 -6.46 -2.82
CA TYR A 32 4.33 -7.09 -2.96
C TYR A 32 3.22 -6.04 -3.09
N VAL A 33 2.29 -6.26 -4.02
CA VAL A 33 1.07 -5.45 -4.13
C VAL A 33 0.16 -5.71 -2.92
N PHE A 34 0.06 -6.95 -2.45
CA PHE A 34 -0.89 -7.36 -1.43
C PHE A 34 -0.22 -7.77 -0.12
N TRP A 35 -0.86 -7.40 1.00
CA TRP A 35 -0.48 -7.83 2.35
C TRP A 35 -0.96 -9.26 2.64
N ASP A 36 -2.25 -9.52 2.39
CA ASP A 36 -2.93 -10.82 2.46
C ASP A 36 -3.75 -11.04 1.17
N ALA A 37 -4.74 -11.93 1.15
CA ALA A 37 -5.50 -12.21 -0.07
C ALA A 37 -6.44 -11.06 -0.51
N TYR A 38 -6.66 -10.04 0.32
CA TYR A 38 -7.65 -9.00 0.07
C TYR A 38 -7.09 -7.59 0.15
N HIS A 39 -6.17 -7.35 1.09
CA HIS A 39 -5.71 -6.02 1.41
C HIS A 39 -4.45 -5.64 0.62
N PRO A 40 -4.38 -4.41 0.08
CA PRO A 40 -3.14 -3.87 -0.46
C PRO A 40 -2.06 -3.74 0.63
N SER A 41 -0.80 -3.86 0.24
CA SER A 41 0.33 -3.54 1.11
C SER A 41 0.42 -2.03 1.37
N ASP A 42 1.13 -1.63 2.43
CA ASP A 42 1.39 -0.20 2.70
C ASP A 42 2.03 0.52 1.50
N ALA A 43 2.93 -0.16 0.77
CA ALA A 43 3.53 0.39 -0.45
C ALA A 43 2.50 0.58 -1.57
N ALA A 44 1.58 -0.37 -1.74
CA ALA A 44 0.47 -0.22 -2.70
C ALA A 44 -0.46 0.92 -2.29
N ASN A 45 -0.76 1.06 -1.00
CA ASN A 45 -1.56 2.17 -0.48
C ASN A 45 -0.94 3.54 -0.77
N VAL A 46 0.38 3.69 -0.63
CA VAL A 46 1.08 4.94 -1.02
C VAL A 46 0.88 5.25 -2.50
N VAL A 47 1.07 4.27 -3.39
CA VAL A 47 0.89 4.47 -4.84
C VAL A 47 -0.56 4.79 -5.19
N ILE A 48 -1.53 4.12 -4.57
CA ILE A 48 -2.96 4.39 -4.76
C ILE A 48 -3.27 5.83 -4.33
N ALA A 49 -2.82 6.25 -3.15
CA ALA A 49 -3.01 7.61 -2.68
C ALA A 49 -2.38 8.64 -3.62
N GLU A 50 -1.13 8.43 -4.05
CA GLU A 50 -0.45 9.33 -4.98
C GLU A 50 -1.23 9.48 -6.30
N LYS A 51 -1.82 8.40 -6.83
CA LYS A 51 -2.66 8.49 -8.02
C LYS A 51 -3.93 9.27 -7.77
N LEU A 52 -4.65 8.96 -6.70
CA LEU A 52 -5.93 9.62 -6.37
C LEU A 52 -5.75 11.12 -6.11
N PHE A 53 -4.71 11.51 -5.37
CA PHE A 53 -4.48 12.92 -5.04
C PHE A 53 -3.88 13.72 -6.20
N ASN A 54 -3.22 13.07 -7.16
CA ASN A 54 -2.70 13.74 -8.35
C ASN A 54 -3.66 13.68 -9.56
N ASP A 55 -4.82 13.03 -9.42
CA ASP A 55 -5.83 12.93 -10.47
C ASP A 55 -6.51 14.30 -10.70
N PRO A 56 -6.34 14.93 -11.88
CA PRO A 56 -6.94 16.23 -12.17
C PRO A 56 -8.47 16.20 -12.14
N ASP A 57 -9.10 15.10 -12.53
CA ASP A 57 -10.56 14.98 -12.62
C ASP A 57 -11.19 14.89 -11.22
N LEU A 58 -10.55 14.14 -10.31
CA LEU A 58 -10.93 14.13 -8.89
C LEU A 58 -10.68 15.49 -8.23
N GLN A 59 -9.62 16.18 -8.62
CA GLN A 59 -9.35 17.54 -8.14
C GLN A 59 -10.35 18.57 -8.68
N ILE A 60 -10.83 18.44 -9.92
CA ILE A 60 -11.87 19.33 -10.48
C ILE A 60 -13.17 19.17 -9.68
N GLY A 61 -13.57 17.93 -9.36
CA GLY A 61 -14.73 17.68 -8.50
C GLY A 61 -14.56 18.25 -7.08
N ALA A 62 -13.37 18.12 -6.49
CA ALA A 62 -13.06 18.71 -5.18
C ALA A 62 -13.10 20.25 -5.21
N ARG A 63 -12.52 20.86 -6.24
CA ARG A 63 -12.52 22.33 -6.44
C ARG A 63 -13.92 22.88 -6.69
N ALA A 64 -14.76 22.17 -7.44
CA ALA A 64 -16.16 22.54 -7.66
C ALA A 64 -16.98 22.54 -6.35
N ASN A 65 -16.61 21.68 -5.40
CA ASN A 65 -17.22 21.60 -4.06
C ASN A 65 -16.53 22.48 -3.00
N GLY A 66 -15.59 23.36 -3.40
CA GLY A 66 -14.89 24.28 -2.49
C GLY A 66 -13.84 23.62 -1.59
N TYR A 67 -13.47 22.36 -1.83
CA TYR A 67 -12.37 21.70 -1.13
C TYR A 67 -11.03 22.11 -1.74
N SER A 68 -10.19 22.77 -0.96
CA SER A 68 -8.79 23.03 -1.34
C SER A 68 -8.06 21.70 -1.55
N ALA A 69 -7.33 21.58 -2.65
CA ALA A 69 -6.48 20.41 -2.88
C ALA A 69 -5.56 20.21 -1.67
N PRO A 70 -5.51 19.01 -1.06
CA PRO A 70 -4.55 18.75 0.00
C PRO A 70 -3.14 19.01 -0.54
N PRO A 71 -2.23 19.54 0.30
CA PRO A 71 -0.85 19.73 -0.13
C PRO A 71 -0.33 18.39 -0.65
N SER A 72 0.20 18.39 -1.88
CA SER A 72 0.79 17.18 -2.46
C SER A 72 1.74 16.57 -1.42
N PRO A 73 1.60 15.27 -1.09
CA PRO A 73 2.58 14.60 -0.26
C PRO A 73 3.94 14.90 -0.87
N LYS A 74 4.84 15.55 -0.12
CA LYS A 74 6.21 15.75 -0.61
C LYS A 74 6.70 14.37 -1.03
N PRO A 75 7.24 14.20 -2.25
CA PRO A 75 7.73 12.91 -2.68
C PRO A 75 8.66 12.43 -1.60
N GLN A 76 8.27 11.36 -0.89
CA GLN A 76 9.13 10.73 0.09
C GLN A 76 10.19 9.97 -0.71
N ARG A 77 11.09 10.73 -1.32
CA ARG A 77 12.32 10.27 -1.96
C ARG A 77 13.31 9.84 -0.88
N LYS A 78 12.81 9.08 0.09
CA LYS A 78 13.48 8.52 1.26
C LYS A 78 12.62 7.37 1.76
N TYR A 79 12.47 6.32 0.93
CA TYR A 79 12.55 4.96 1.47
C TYR A 79 13.94 4.81 2.10
N ARG A 80 14.16 5.47 3.25
CA ARG A 80 15.30 5.24 4.13
C ARG A 80 15.25 3.75 4.47
N LYS A 81 16.45 3.14 4.46
CA LYS A 81 16.74 1.77 4.89
C LYS A 81 15.64 1.16 5.75
N ALA A 82 15.19 -0.03 5.36
CA ALA A 82 14.27 -0.85 6.14
C ALA A 82 14.64 -0.77 7.63
N PRO A 83 13.68 -0.51 8.53
CA PRO A 83 13.95 -0.57 9.96
C PRO A 83 14.55 -1.94 10.29
N PRO A 84 15.50 -2.01 11.25
CA PRO A 84 16.07 -3.30 11.66
C PRO A 84 14.93 -4.26 12.01
N ARG A 85 15.10 -5.54 11.64
CA ARG A 85 14.18 -6.59 12.08
C ARG A 85 14.05 -6.49 13.59
N MET A 86 12.85 -6.23 14.09
CA MET A 86 12.57 -6.49 15.50
C MET A 86 12.70 -8.01 15.70
N PRO A 87 13.40 -8.45 16.77
CA PRO A 87 13.65 -9.86 17.04
C PRO A 87 12.36 -10.67 17.20
#